data_AF-A0A3A9VCI5-F1
#
_entry.id   AF-A0A3A9VCI5-F1
#
_cell.length_a   1.000
_cell.length_b   1.000
_cell.length_c   1.000
_cell.angle_alpha   90.00
_cell.angle_beta   90.00
_cell.angle_gamma   90.00
#
_symmetry.space_group_name_H-M   'P 1'
#
loop_
_entity.id
_entity.type
_entity.pdbx_description
1 polymer ?
#
loop_
_entity_poly.entity_id
_entity_poly.type
_entity_poly.pdbx_seq_one_letter_code
_entity_poly.pdbx_strand_id
1 'polypeptide(L)'
;MAQSSFQVQTYSYYNWSSRNTGKTNLILRGSGGQTCSVRFIEDPNAVLPDATQSGSYYSFYYHHNQLQHLIDMLRNESPIYVYFNNDNGFNNSRISTASEPVGEGELN
;
A
#
# COMPACT_ATOMS: atom_id res chain seq x y z
N MET A 1 5.46 13.07 8.83
CA MET A 1 5.38 11.74 9.46
C MET A 1 4.17 11.01 8.88
N ALA A 2 4.21 9.69 8.75
CA ALA A 2 3.00 8.93 8.41
C ALA A 2 2.00 8.97 9.58
N GLN A 3 0.71 9.11 9.28
CA GLN A 3 -0.37 9.05 10.28
C GLN A 3 -0.43 7.65 10.92
N SER A 4 -0.14 6.62 10.13
CA SER A 4 -0.10 5.25 10.59
C SER A 4 0.84 4.42 9.73
N SER A 5 1.49 3.42 10.34
CA SER A 5 2.29 2.46 9.59
C SER A 5 2.30 1.09 10.25
N PHE A 6 2.64 0.07 9.46
CA PHE A 6 2.91 -1.27 9.96
C PHE A 6 3.88 -2.04 9.07
N GLN A 7 4.66 -2.94 9.67
CA GLN A 7 5.49 -3.89 8.92
C GLN A 7 4.63 -5.02 8.36
N VAL A 8 4.80 -5.30 7.07
CA VAL A 8 4.17 -6.43 6.39
C VAL A 8 4.83 -7.73 6.86
N GLN A 9 4.01 -8.66 7.35
CA GLN A 9 4.42 -9.98 7.81
C GLN A 9 4.09 -11.07 6.79
N THR A 10 2.91 -10.97 6.17
CA THR A 10 2.48 -11.89 5.13
C THR A 10 1.75 -11.12 4.03
N TYR A 11 1.75 -11.68 2.83
CA TYR A 11 0.94 -11.18 1.74
C TYR A 11 0.23 -12.32 1.00
N SER A 12 -0.86 -11.97 0.34
CA SER A 12 -1.59 -12.85 -0.60
C SER A 12 -2.11 -12.01 -1.74
N TYR A 13 -2.11 -12.51 -2.97
CA TYR A 13 -2.74 -11.83 -4.09
C TYR A 13 -3.53 -12.82 -4.93
N TYR A 14 -4.49 -12.33 -5.69
CA TYR A 14 -5.25 -13.14 -6.64
C TYR A 14 -5.52 -12.34 -7.91
N ASN A 15 -5.73 -13.09 -9.00
CA ASN A 15 -6.12 -12.56 -10.29
C ASN A 15 -7.37 -13.30 -10.76
N TRP A 16 -8.47 -12.59 -11.00
CA TRP A 16 -9.67 -13.20 -11.57
C TRP A 16 -9.53 -13.33 -13.08
N SER A 17 -9.56 -14.56 -13.61
CA SER A 17 -9.43 -14.80 -15.05
C SER A 17 -10.54 -14.12 -15.87
N SER A 18 -11.77 -14.07 -15.35
CA SER A 18 -12.98 -13.64 -16.07
C SER A 18 -13.38 -12.17 -15.89
N ARG A 19 -12.73 -11.41 -15.00
CA ARG A 19 -13.11 -10.01 -14.76
C ARG A 19 -12.42 -9.05 -15.73
N ASN A 20 -13.18 -8.04 -16.16
CA ASN A 20 -12.69 -6.92 -16.96
C ASN A 20 -12.15 -5.77 -16.09
N THR A 21 -12.67 -5.59 -14.89
CA THR A 21 -12.25 -4.56 -13.91
C THR A 21 -12.16 -5.15 -12.52
N GLY A 22 -11.29 -4.57 -11.68
CA GLY A 22 -11.06 -5.10 -10.32
C GLY A 22 -10.61 -6.55 -10.36
N LYS A 23 -9.71 -6.86 -11.30
CA LYS A 23 -9.19 -8.19 -11.63
C LYS A 23 -8.12 -8.64 -10.64
N THR A 24 -7.42 -7.68 -10.04
CA THR A 24 -6.25 -7.98 -9.23
C THR A 24 -6.32 -7.23 -7.92
N ASN A 25 -6.10 -7.97 -6.84
CA ASN A 25 -5.96 -7.39 -5.50
C ASN A 25 -4.81 -8.08 -4.79
N LEU A 26 -3.99 -7.28 -4.13
CA LEU A 26 -2.92 -7.70 -3.24
C LEU A 26 -3.31 -7.33 -1.82
N ILE A 27 -3.14 -8.26 -0.89
CA ILE A 27 -3.48 -8.08 0.51
C ILE A 27 -2.20 -8.23 1.32
N LEU A 28 -1.84 -7.18 2.05
CA LEU A 28 -0.69 -7.12 2.96
C LEU A 28 -1.19 -7.16 4.40
N ARG A 29 -0.58 -8.00 5.24
CA ARG A 29 -1.00 -8.17 6.65
C ARG A 29 0.14 -7.88 7.61
N GLY A 30 -0.15 -7.09 8.64
CA GLY A 30 0.74 -6.84 9.77
C GLY A 30 0.54 -7.83 10.92
N SER A 31 1.43 -7.82 11.91
CA SER A 31 1.35 -8.68 13.11
C SER A 31 0.23 -8.26 14.08
N GLY A 32 -0.17 -6.99 14.06
CA GLY A 32 -1.19 -6.42 14.94
C GLY A 32 -2.62 -6.46 14.37
N GLY A 33 -2.88 -7.29 13.36
CA GLY A 33 -4.18 -7.35 12.68
C GLY A 33 -4.40 -6.29 11.59
N GLN A 34 -3.39 -5.47 11.29
CA GLN A 34 -3.46 -4.52 10.17
C GLN A 34 -3.60 -5.24 8.84
N THR A 35 -4.45 -4.70 7.96
CA THR A 35 -4.63 -5.22 6.60
C THR A 35 -4.63 -4.08 5.60
N CYS A 36 -3.75 -4.12 4.60
CA CYS A 36 -3.81 -3.22 3.44
C CYS A 36 -4.26 -3.98 2.20
N SER A 37 -5.40 -3.59 1.63
CA SER A 37 -5.86 -4.06 0.32
C SER A 37 -5.38 -3.10 -0.75
N VAL A 38 -4.56 -3.61 -1.65
CA VAL A 38 -3.98 -2.89 -2.77
C VAL A 38 -4.71 -3.31 -4.05
N ARG A 39 -5.61 -2.45 -4.52
CA ARG A 39 -6.39 -2.69 -5.73
C ARG A 39 -5.65 -2.16 -6.94
N PHE A 40 -5.57 -2.98 -7.98
CA PHE A 40 -4.94 -2.58 -9.23
C PHE A 40 -5.99 -2.15 -10.23
N ILE A 41 -5.85 -0.92 -10.73
CA ILE A 41 -6.71 -0.34 -11.75
C ILE A 41 -6.15 -0.69 -13.13
N GLU A 42 -6.98 -1.32 -13.96
CA GLU A 42 -6.57 -1.85 -15.27
C GLU A 42 -6.33 -0.75 -16.30
N ASP A 43 -7.09 0.34 -16.25
CA ASP A 43 -6.88 1.48 -17.13
C ASP A 43 -5.59 2.24 -16.70
N PRO A 44 -4.55 2.30 -17.55
CA PRO A 44 -3.31 2.99 -17.23
C PRO A 44 -3.47 4.52 -17.16
N ASN A 45 -4.57 5.08 -17.67
CA ASN A 45 -4.83 6.52 -17.69
C ASN A 45 -5.88 6.97 -16.65
N ALA A 46 -6.46 6.04 -15.89
CA ALA A 46 -7.45 6.37 -14.88
C ALA A 46 -6.82 7.17 -13.73
N VAL A 47 -7.53 8.19 -13.25
CA VAL A 47 -7.16 8.85 -11.99
C VAL A 47 -7.37 7.84 -10.85
N LEU A 48 -6.31 7.56 -10.10
CA LEU A 48 -6.37 6.66 -8.96
C LEU A 48 -7.12 7.33 -7.79
N PRO A 49 -7.99 6.61 -7.08
CA PRO A 49 -8.57 7.12 -5.85
C PRO A 49 -7.50 7.36 -4.79
N ASP A 50 -7.80 8.27 -3.87
CA ASP A 50 -7.01 8.44 -2.66
C ASP A 50 -6.97 7.17 -1.83
N ALA A 51 -5.81 6.88 -1.23
CA ALA A 51 -5.71 5.89 -0.19
C ALA A 51 -6.65 6.23 0.98
N THR A 52 -7.28 5.21 1.56
CA THR A 52 -8.19 5.38 2.72
C THR A 52 -7.81 4.45 3.86
N GLN A 53 -8.22 4.84 5.08
CA GLN A 53 -8.08 4.02 6.28
C GLN A 53 -9.40 3.99 7.05
N SER A 54 -9.77 2.79 7.54
CA SER A 54 -10.86 2.58 8.50
C SER A 54 -10.39 1.61 9.57
N GLY A 55 -10.14 2.11 10.79
CA GLY A 55 -9.49 1.33 11.85
C GLY A 55 -8.12 0.80 11.40
N SER A 56 -7.93 -0.52 11.46
CA SER A 56 -6.70 -1.20 11.02
C SER A 56 -6.74 -1.68 9.56
N TYR A 57 -7.76 -1.26 8.79
CA TYR A 57 -7.91 -1.59 7.38
C TYR A 57 -7.54 -0.40 6.49
N TYR A 58 -6.67 -0.64 5.51
CA TYR A 58 -6.16 0.35 4.57
C TYR A 58 -6.53 -0.06 3.14
N SER A 59 -6.89 0.91 2.29
CA SER A 59 -7.16 0.68 0.87
C SER A 59 -6.23 1.53 0.03
N PHE A 60 -5.34 0.89 -0.74
CA PHE A 60 -4.42 1.55 -1.66
C PHE A 60 -4.79 1.21 -3.10
N TYR A 61 -4.38 2.08 -4.03
CA TYR A 61 -4.67 1.96 -5.45
C TYR A 61 -3.38 2.15 -6.23
N TYR A 62 -3.13 1.26 -7.19
CA TYR A 62 -2.03 1.34 -8.15
C TYR A 62 -2.56 0.98 -9.53
N HIS A 63 -1.82 1.31 -10.58
CA HIS A 63 -2.11 0.78 -11.92
C HIS A 63 -1.62 -0.66 -12.04
N HIS A 64 -2.31 -1.46 -12.86
CA HIS A 64 -1.99 -2.88 -13.01
C HIS A 64 -0.58 -3.15 -13.52
N ASN A 65 0.01 -2.26 -14.32
CA ASN A 65 1.41 -2.37 -14.76
C ASN A 65 2.43 -2.30 -13.60
N GLN A 66 2.04 -1.77 -12.44
CA GLN A 66 2.89 -1.69 -11.25
C GLN A 66 2.88 -2.97 -10.40
N LEU A 67 1.96 -3.91 -10.66
CA LEU A 67 1.84 -5.16 -9.91
C LEU A 67 3.16 -5.91 -9.80
N GLN A 68 3.88 -6.05 -10.92
CA GLN A 68 5.13 -6.81 -10.95
C GLN A 68 6.17 -6.19 -10.01
N HIS A 69 6.31 -4.87 -10.01
CA HIS A 69 7.25 -4.18 -9.12
C HIS A 69 6.92 -4.39 -7.64
N LEU A 70 5.64 -4.37 -7.27
CA LEU A 70 5.23 -4.64 -5.88
C LEU A 70 5.50 -6.10 -5.49
N ILE A 71 5.21 -7.06 -6.37
CA ILE A 71 5.47 -8.48 -6.11
C ILE A 71 6.98 -8.76 -6.01
N ASP A 72 7.79 -8.14 -6.86
CA ASP A 72 9.24 -8.28 -6.83
C ASP A 72 9.82 -7.69 -5.53
N MET A 73 9.34 -6.51 -5.10
CA MET A 73 9.69 -5.93 -3.79
C MET A 73 9.33 -6.90 -2.65
N LEU A 74 8.10 -7.41 -2.61
CA LEU A 74 7.63 -8.30 -1.53
C LEU A 74 8.34 -9.65 -1.47
N ARG A 75 8.93 -10.11 -2.59
CA ARG A 75 9.64 -11.39 -2.65
C ARG A 75 11.11 -11.27 -2.27
N ASN A 76 11.73 -10.14 -2.58
CA ASN A 76 13.19 -10.01 -2.54
C ASN A 76 13.69 -9.06 -1.46
N GLU A 77 12.82 -8.20 -0.92
CA GLU A 77 13.22 -7.17 0.03
C GLU A 77 12.58 -7.43 1.41
N SER A 78 13.31 -7.09 2.47
CA SER A 78 12.83 -7.13 3.85
C SER A 78 13.66 -6.19 4.72
N PRO A 79 13.04 -5.43 5.64
CA PRO A 79 11.60 -5.38 5.94
C PRO A 79 10.80 -4.56 4.93
N ILE A 80 9.49 -4.86 4.82
CA ILE A 80 8.51 -4.07 4.05
C ILE A 80 7.51 -3.41 4.99
N TYR A 81 7.17 -2.16 4.71
CA TYR A 81 6.21 -1.37 5.48
C TYR A 81 5.09 -0.82 4.60
N VAL A 82 3.91 -0.71 5.19
CA VAL A 82 2.81 0.11 4.68
C VAL A 82 2.79 1.41 5.50
N TYR A 83 2.82 2.55 4.83
CA TYR A 83 2.69 3.87 5.40
C TYR A 83 1.41 4.52 4.88
N PHE A 84 0.51 4.89 5.78
CA PHE A 84 -0.67 5.69 5.46
C PHE A 84 -0.43 7.14 5.87
N ASN A 85 -0.62 8.05 4.93
CA ASN A 85 -0.53 9.48 5.16
C ASN A 85 -1.51 10.23 4.26
N ASN A 86 -2.50 10.86 4.88
CA ASN A 86 -3.44 11.75 4.23
C ASN A 86 -3.47 13.15 4.90
N ASP A 87 -2.36 13.57 5.51
CA ASP A 87 -2.27 14.87 6.16
C ASP A 87 -2.21 16.02 5.14
N ASN A 88 -2.80 17.16 5.53
CA ASN A 88 -2.70 18.45 4.82
C ASN A 88 -3.07 18.42 3.33
N GLY A 89 -3.95 17.49 2.91
CA GLY A 89 -4.38 17.38 1.52
C GLY A 89 -3.32 16.80 0.58
N PHE A 90 -2.24 16.20 1.11
CA PHE A 90 -1.23 15.52 0.32
C PHE A 90 -1.19 14.03 0.65
N ASN A 91 -1.75 13.22 -0.26
CA ASN A 91 -1.73 11.78 -0.10
C ASN A 91 -0.32 11.24 -0.39
N ASN A 92 0.38 10.83 0.67
CA ASN A 92 1.72 10.22 0.58
C ASN A 92 1.73 8.80 1.18
N SER A 93 0.62 8.10 0.99
CA SER A 93 0.49 6.70 1.38
C SER A 93 1.28 5.80 0.43
N ARG A 94 2.09 4.88 0.97
CA ARG A 94 3.04 4.10 0.18
C ARG A 94 3.42 2.77 0.82
N ILE A 95 3.88 1.85 -0.01
CA ILE A 95 4.58 0.62 0.41
C ILE A 95 6.07 0.88 0.24
N SER A 96 6.89 0.55 1.24
CA SER A 96 8.29 0.93 1.25
C SER A 96 9.18 -0.09 1.96
N THR A 97 10.44 -0.18 1.53
CA THR A 97 11.52 -0.87 2.22
C THR A 97 12.22 0.01 3.25
N ALA A 98 12.04 1.33 3.15
CA ALA A 98 12.67 2.26 4.07
C ALA A 98 12.00 2.17 5.44
N SER A 99 12.78 1.88 6.48
CA SER A 99 12.41 2.28 7.82
C SER A 99 12.45 3.82 7.85
N GLU A 100 11.32 4.51 7.85
CA GLU A 100 11.32 5.95 8.12
C GLU A 100 12.12 6.20 9.42
N PRO A 101 13.15 7.07 9.41
CA PRO A 101 13.56 7.73 10.64
C PRO A 101 12.37 8.55 11.15
N VAL A 102 12.08 8.40 12.43
CA VAL A 102 11.33 9.36 13.25
C VAL A 102 11.73 10.80 12.91
N GLY A 103 10.82 11.75 13.10
CA GLY A 103 11.13 13.17 13.00
C GLY A 103 12.33 13.53 13.88
N GLU A 104 13.50 13.61 13.26
CA GLU A 104 14.66 14.26 13.84
C GLU A 104 14.53 15.76 13.55
N GLY A 105 13.84 16.47 14.44
CA GLY A 105 14.18 17.88 14.68
C GLY A 105 13.52 18.98 13.86
N GLU A 106 12.25 18.88 13.45
CA GLU A 106 11.47 20.11 13.19
C GLU A 106 10.96 20.65 14.54
N LEU A 107 11.88 21.29 15.28
CA LEU A 107 11.53 22.22 16.35
C LEU A 107 10.82 23.42 15.70
N ASN A 108 9.58 23.69 16.12
CA ASN A 108 9.00 25.03 16.13
C ASN A 108 8.50 25.34 17.54
#